data_AF-A0A8B9H1M9-F1
#
_entry.id   AF-A0A8B9H1M9-F1
#
_cell.length_a   1.000
_cell.length_b   1.000
_cell.length_c   1.000
_cell.angle_alpha   90.00
_cell.angle_beta   90.00
_cell.angle_gamma   90.00
#
_symmetry.space_group_name_H-M   'P 1'
#
loop_
_entity.id
_entity.type
_entity.pdbx_description
1 polymer ?
#
loop_
_entity_poly.entity_id
_entity_poly.type
_entity_poly.pdbx_seq_one_letter_code
_entity_poly.pdbx_strand_id
1 'polypeptide(L)'
;MQVHSFYLITSQAQQCTINTSTQMTKIGLYVSNMKDKLLTPGTYITADQLHSTRLKAVITIQTYTRRWRAQRLTAQLRLDKELQLVRMEREERRKIEEKEEQIRDEYCRRMNPRKKEDFALLYNALEKWRQDEVERINATLSGAERKAALCVLLKEETQLIASIGSHRITAGERNQEKAVQVFLNKCAAPKTWRAFDGTMTQMDTPESIRAKELRDLYNSINLNYLSQEERLDILLTLKHTVKEHDCKLTKQIVELIDREADLLLRGVKESNLEGLRKRIATLFLQYIKTPTFNPQVSRFLQVPQDPAQLKNIYFCRGCSNYLLSTDFALTASARVVGLCLQCSELDNEARCQKDSSHYKTILKRLRETEAESSPDTKITYLLQVQDLQYLVDVVWGAQSALCAWNDLHDLVLVRWDRHWEWSPWNCILLTKDEAATHYKVENMEKVPCI
;
A
#
# COMPACT_ATOMS: atom_id res chain seq x y z
N MET A 1 -15.30 30.41 -24.89
CA MET A 1 -16.41 29.80 -24.12
C MET A 1 -17.32 30.93 -23.63
N GLN A 2 -18.42 31.20 -24.34
CA GLN A 2 -19.38 32.23 -23.93
C GLN A 2 -20.18 31.73 -22.75
N VAL A 3 -20.07 32.43 -21.62
CA VAL A 3 -20.89 32.22 -20.44
C VAL A 3 -22.25 32.87 -20.72
N HIS A 4 -23.25 32.07 -21.07
CA HIS A 4 -24.62 32.55 -21.14
C HIS A 4 -25.14 32.82 -19.73
N SER A 5 -25.11 34.09 -19.32
CA SER A 5 -25.83 34.56 -18.14
C SER A 5 -27.33 34.53 -18.44
N PHE A 6 -28.04 33.55 -17.88
CA PHE A 6 -29.50 33.53 -17.88
C PHE A 6 -30.02 34.58 -16.91
N TYR A 7 -30.43 35.74 -17.42
CA TYR A 7 -31.17 36.72 -16.62
C TYR A 7 -32.65 36.31 -16.55
N LEU A 8 -33.18 36.19 -15.32
CA LEU A 8 -34.60 36.02 -15.08
C LEU A 8 -35.31 37.36 -15.33
N ILE A 9 -36.04 37.46 -16.45
CA ILE A 9 -36.90 38.61 -16.74
C ILE A 9 -38.27 38.33 -16.11
N THR A 10 -38.64 39.12 -15.10
CA THR A 10 -39.97 39.09 -14.50
C THR A 10 -40.76 40.32 -14.92
N SER A 11 -41.96 40.13 -15.46
CA SER A 11 -42.89 41.22 -15.77
C SER A 11 -43.79 41.51 -14.57
N GLN A 12 -43.98 42.80 -14.27
CA GLN A 12 -44.91 43.25 -13.24
C GLN A 12 -45.89 44.24 -13.88
N ALA A 13 -47.19 44.02 -13.65
CA ALA A 13 -48.22 44.90 -14.17
C ALA A 13 -48.41 46.11 -13.24
N GLN A 14 -48.54 47.30 -13.84
CA GLN A 14 -48.92 48.53 -13.15
C GLN A 14 -50.31 48.96 -13.59
N GLN A 15 -51.19 49.29 -12.65
CA GLN A 15 -52.55 49.76 -12.92
C GLN A 15 -52.67 51.24 -12.56
N CYS A 16 -53.21 52.05 -13.46
CA CYS A 16 -53.52 53.47 -13.21
C CYS A 16 -54.92 53.62 -12.59
N THR A 17 -55.14 54.68 -11.80
CA THR A 17 -56.43 55.00 -11.20
C THR A 17 -57.46 55.37 -12.28
N ILE A 18 -58.65 54.78 -12.22
CA ILE A 18 -59.77 55.09 -13.10
C ILE A 18 -60.82 55.85 -12.28
N ASN A 19 -61.17 57.06 -12.71
CA ASN A 19 -62.19 57.87 -12.07
C ASN A 19 -63.52 57.71 -12.80
N THR A 20 -64.59 57.47 -12.04
CA THR A 20 -65.96 57.43 -12.53
C THR A 20 -66.79 58.45 -11.75
N SER A 21 -67.65 59.18 -12.46
CA SER A 21 -68.59 60.14 -11.86
C SER A 21 -70.02 59.72 -12.18
N THR A 22 -70.93 60.00 -11.25
CA THR A 22 -72.35 59.71 -11.40
C THR A 22 -73.14 60.96 -11.04
N GLN A 23 -74.00 61.42 -11.96
CA GLN A 23 -74.86 62.58 -11.76
C GLN A 23 -76.29 62.10 -11.49
N MET A 24 -76.88 62.49 -10.36
CA MET A 24 -78.26 62.15 -10.04
C MET A 24 -79.25 62.99 -10.88
N THR A 25 -80.34 62.37 -11.32
CA THR A 25 -81.43 63.06 -12.01
C THR A 25 -82.21 63.93 -11.02
N LYS A 26 -82.31 65.24 -11.28
CA LYS A 26 -83.11 66.20 -10.49
C LYS A 26 -83.92 67.09 -11.43
N ILE A 27 -85.11 67.47 -11.01
CA ILE A 27 -85.99 68.38 -11.76
C ILE A 27 -85.23 69.70 -12.03
N GLY A 28 -85.10 70.05 -13.31
CA GLY A 28 -84.33 71.22 -13.78
C GLY A 28 -82.90 70.93 -14.26
N LEU A 29 -82.40 69.70 -14.15
CA LEU A 29 -81.08 69.30 -14.63
C LEU A 29 -81.20 68.16 -15.66
N TYR A 30 -80.67 68.36 -16.85
CA TYR A 30 -80.64 67.35 -17.90
C TYR A 30 -79.49 66.35 -17.68
N VAL A 31 -79.82 65.05 -17.64
CA VAL A 31 -78.86 63.94 -17.59
C VAL A 31 -79.23 62.97 -18.72
N SER A 32 -78.25 62.54 -19.51
CA SER A 32 -78.49 61.69 -20.70
C SER A 32 -78.48 60.21 -20.35
N ASN A 33 -79.61 59.53 -20.55
CA ASN A 33 -79.75 58.10 -20.24
C ASN A 33 -79.48 57.17 -21.44
N MET A 34 -78.95 57.72 -22.55
CA MET A 34 -78.88 56.99 -23.83
C MET A 34 -77.92 55.79 -23.84
N LYS A 35 -76.92 55.77 -22.95
CA LYS A 35 -75.93 54.69 -22.83
C LYS A 35 -76.16 53.81 -21.61
N ASP A 36 -77.23 54.06 -20.86
CA ASP A 36 -77.52 53.36 -19.63
C ASP A 36 -78.05 51.96 -19.92
N LYS A 37 -77.72 51.01 -19.04
CA LYS A 37 -78.17 49.62 -19.14
C LYS A 37 -79.01 49.28 -17.92
N LEU A 38 -80.22 48.80 -18.15
CA LEU A 38 -81.05 48.23 -17.10
C LEU A 38 -80.59 46.79 -16.83
N LEU A 39 -80.22 46.51 -15.59
CA LEU A 39 -79.78 45.18 -15.15
C LEU A 39 -80.76 44.63 -14.12
N THR A 40 -81.14 43.36 -14.26
CA THR A 40 -81.88 42.63 -13.24
C THR A 40 -80.89 42.12 -12.18
N PRO A 41 -81.18 42.30 -10.87
CA PRO A 41 -80.27 41.83 -9.83
C PRO A 41 -80.25 40.29 -9.81
N GLY A 42 -79.04 39.73 -9.86
CA GLY A 42 -78.81 38.31 -9.60
C GLY A 42 -78.86 37.97 -8.10
N THR A 43 -78.61 36.70 -7.77
CA THR A 43 -78.47 36.27 -6.38
C THR A 43 -77.28 36.97 -5.71
N TYR A 44 -77.56 37.71 -4.64
CA TYR A 44 -76.52 38.36 -3.85
C TYR A 44 -75.85 37.34 -2.92
N ILE A 45 -74.52 37.23 -3.01
CA ILE A 45 -73.71 36.39 -2.12
C ILE A 45 -73.19 37.28 -1.01
N THR A 46 -73.50 36.94 0.24
CA THR A 46 -72.99 37.70 1.39
C THR A 46 -71.48 37.48 1.56
N ALA A 47 -70.81 38.43 2.19
CA ALA A 47 -69.37 38.33 2.46
C ALA A 47 -69.02 37.04 3.23
N ASP A 48 -69.86 36.63 4.19
CA ASP A 48 -69.67 35.41 4.98
C ASP A 48 -69.83 34.13 4.14
N GLN A 49 -70.78 34.09 3.21
CA GLN A 49 -70.95 32.96 2.28
C GLN A 49 -69.74 32.83 1.34
N LEU A 50 -69.22 33.94 0.84
CA LEU A 50 -68.00 33.94 0.03
C LEU A 50 -66.78 33.49 0.86
N HIS A 51 -66.65 33.98 2.10
CA HIS A 51 -65.56 33.64 2.99
C HIS A 51 -65.58 32.15 3.37
N SER A 52 -66.76 31.59 3.70
CA SER A 52 -66.90 30.17 4.00
C SER A 52 -66.58 29.28 2.79
N THR A 53 -66.94 29.70 1.58
CA THR A 53 -66.58 29.00 0.34
C THR A 53 -65.07 29.02 0.10
N ARG A 54 -64.42 30.18 0.31
CA ARG A 54 -62.95 30.31 0.26
C ARG A 54 -62.27 29.43 1.30
N LEU A 55 -62.77 29.42 2.55
CA LEU A 55 -62.21 28.60 3.62
C LEU A 55 -62.26 27.10 3.26
N LYS A 56 -63.39 26.62 2.74
CA LYS A 56 -63.52 25.23 2.26
C LYS A 56 -62.51 24.93 1.15
N ALA A 57 -62.38 25.82 0.16
CA ALA A 57 -61.41 25.66 -0.93
C ALA A 57 -59.96 25.66 -0.42
N VAL A 58 -59.62 26.54 0.54
CA VAL A 58 -58.30 26.61 1.17
C VAL A 58 -58.00 25.31 1.93
N ILE A 59 -58.94 24.80 2.72
CA ILE A 59 -58.77 23.51 3.43
C ILE A 59 -58.49 22.39 2.42
N THR A 60 -59.28 22.32 1.34
CA THR A 60 -59.07 21.34 0.26
C THR A 60 -57.66 21.47 -0.32
N ILE A 61 -57.24 22.67 -0.74
CA ILE A 61 -55.89 22.91 -1.29
C ILE A 61 -54.80 22.51 -0.27
N GLN A 62 -54.96 22.87 1.00
CA GLN A 62 -54.01 22.52 2.05
C GLN A 62 -53.91 21.00 2.25
N THR A 63 -55.02 20.26 2.23
CA THR A 63 -55.01 18.80 2.36
C THR A 63 -54.26 18.13 1.20
N TYR A 64 -54.53 18.53 -0.05
CA TYR A 64 -53.80 18.04 -1.21
C TYR A 64 -52.32 18.44 -1.18
N THR A 65 -52.00 19.65 -0.71
CA THR A 65 -50.61 20.12 -0.59
C THR A 65 -49.85 19.31 0.47
N ARG A 66 -50.45 19.04 1.63
CA ARG A 66 -49.87 18.18 2.67
C ARG A 66 -49.63 16.76 2.14
N ARG A 67 -50.61 16.19 1.44
CA ARG A 67 -50.46 14.88 0.77
C ARG A 67 -49.32 14.87 -0.24
N TRP A 68 -49.25 15.85 -1.12
CA TRP A 68 -48.20 15.97 -2.13
C TRP A 68 -46.80 16.08 -1.49
N ARG A 69 -46.66 16.90 -0.43
CA ARG A 69 -45.39 17.01 0.32
C ARG A 69 -45.00 15.67 0.96
N ALA A 70 -45.95 14.97 1.58
CA ALA A 70 -45.70 13.65 2.17
C ALA A 70 -45.29 12.62 1.11
N GLN A 71 -45.98 12.58 -0.03
CA GLN A 71 -45.63 11.70 -1.14
C GLN A 71 -44.21 11.99 -1.66
N ARG A 72 -43.85 13.25 -1.85
CA ARG A 72 -42.50 13.66 -2.27
C ARG A 72 -41.43 13.24 -1.26
N LEU A 73 -41.66 13.45 0.05
CA LEU A 73 -40.74 13.00 1.09
C LEU A 73 -40.59 11.47 1.08
N THR A 74 -41.68 10.72 1.00
CA THR A 74 -41.61 9.25 0.96
C THR A 74 -40.89 8.74 -0.29
N ALA A 75 -41.02 9.42 -1.44
CA ALA A 75 -40.28 9.07 -2.64
C ALA A 75 -38.77 9.32 -2.47
N GLN A 76 -38.39 10.44 -1.83
CA GLN A 76 -36.99 10.72 -1.49
C GLN A 76 -36.42 9.66 -0.53
N LEU A 77 -37.14 9.34 0.55
CA LEU A 77 -36.70 8.31 1.50
C LEU A 77 -36.56 6.92 0.88
N ARG A 78 -37.42 6.55 -0.09
CA ARG A 78 -37.27 5.29 -0.83
C ARG A 78 -35.99 5.27 -1.66
N LEU A 79 -35.72 6.36 -2.38
CA LEU A 79 -34.50 6.50 -3.17
C LEU A 79 -33.25 6.49 -2.29
N ASP A 80 -33.28 7.17 -1.13
CA ASP A 80 -32.18 7.14 -0.17
C ASP A 80 -31.95 5.74 0.39
N LYS A 81 -33.03 5.00 0.71
CA LYS A 81 -32.94 3.60 1.15
C LYS A 81 -32.33 2.71 0.06
N GLU A 82 -32.78 2.83 -1.18
CA GLU A 82 -32.23 2.05 -2.31
C GLU A 82 -30.75 2.34 -2.52
N LEU A 83 -30.34 3.62 -2.47
CA LEU A 83 -28.93 4.01 -2.56
C LEU A 83 -28.11 3.44 -1.39
N GLN A 84 -28.64 3.44 -0.17
CA GLN A 84 -27.97 2.83 0.98
C GLN A 84 -27.79 1.32 0.78
N LEU A 85 -28.82 0.59 0.36
CA LEU A 85 -28.73 -0.85 0.11
C LEU A 85 -27.68 -1.18 -0.96
N VAL A 86 -27.66 -0.44 -2.08
CA VAL A 86 -26.65 -0.63 -3.14
C VAL A 86 -25.23 -0.34 -2.62
N ARG A 87 -25.06 0.65 -1.74
CA ARG A 87 -23.76 0.92 -1.09
C ARG A 87 -23.35 -0.24 -0.19
N MET A 88 -24.24 -0.73 0.67
CA MET A 88 -23.99 -1.86 1.57
C MET A 88 -23.60 -3.13 0.78
N GLU A 89 -24.36 -3.48 -0.26
CA GLU A 89 -24.05 -4.64 -1.11
C GLU A 89 -22.71 -4.51 -1.84
N ARG A 90 -22.31 -3.28 -2.21
CA ARG A 90 -21.03 -3.01 -2.86
C ARG A 90 -19.88 -3.15 -1.86
N GLU A 91 -20.05 -2.66 -0.64
CA GLU A 91 -19.09 -2.80 0.45
C GLU A 91 -18.92 -4.27 0.86
N GLU A 92 -20.01 -5.04 0.96
CA GLU A 92 -19.97 -6.48 1.22
C GLU A 92 -19.24 -7.24 0.12
N ARG A 93 -19.55 -6.96 -1.17
CA ARG A 93 -18.82 -7.56 -2.30
C ARG A 93 -17.34 -7.26 -2.25
N ARG A 94 -16.97 -6.00 -1.99
CA ARG A 94 -15.56 -5.61 -1.83
C ARG A 94 -14.88 -6.40 -0.70
N LYS A 95 -15.54 -6.59 0.45
CA LYS A 95 -14.99 -7.38 1.55
C LYS A 95 -14.78 -8.85 1.18
N ILE A 96 -15.71 -9.44 0.42
CA ILE A 96 -15.58 -10.82 -0.07
C ILE A 96 -14.40 -10.91 -1.06
N GLU A 97 -14.34 -10.01 -2.05
CA GLU A 97 -13.25 -9.96 -3.03
C GLU A 97 -11.88 -9.76 -2.37
N GLU A 98 -11.77 -8.83 -1.40
CA GLU A 98 -10.55 -8.58 -0.65
C GLU A 98 -10.11 -9.81 0.17
N LYS A 99 -11.05 -10.55 0.77
CA LYS A 99 -10.76 -11.80 1.50
C LYS A 99 -10.33 -12.92 0.55
N GLU A 100 -10.99 -13.06 -0.59
CA GLU A 100 -10.60 -14.04 -1.60
C GLU A 100 -9.21 -13.75 -2.16
N GLU A 101 -8.90 -12.49 -2.44
CA GLU A 101 -7.58 -12.07 -2.89
C GLU A 101 -6.51 -12.37 -1.82
N GLN A 102 -6.79 -12.12 -0.54
CA GLN A 102 -5.90 -12.49 0.56
C GLN A 102 -5.64 -14.01 0.61
N ILE A 103 -6.68 -14.84 0.49
CA ILE A 103 -6.54 -16.30 0.46
C ILE A 103 -5.71 -16.74 -0.75
N ARG A 104 -5.97 -16.15 -1.93
CA ARG A 104 -5.21 -16.42 -3.16
C ARG A 104 -3.74 -16.04 -3.00
N ASP A 105 -3.45 -14.88 -2.43
CA ASP A 105 -2.11 -14.39 -2.19
C ASP A 105 -1.36 -15.28 -1.19
N GLU A 106 -1.99 -15.66 -0.08
CA GLU A 106 -1.40 -16.55 0.90
C GLU A 106 -1.09 -17.93 0.29
N TYR A 107 -2.02 -18.47 -0.51
CA TYR A 107 -1.79 -19.70 -1.26
C TYR A 107 -0.61 -19.57 -2.23
N CYS A 108 -0.53 -18.48 -2.98
CA CYS A 108 0.60 -18.21 -3.89
C CYS A 108 1.93 -18.08 -3.14
N ARG A 109 1.94 -17.43 -1.97
CA ARG A 109 3.13 -17.29 -1.11
C ARG A 109 3.63 -18.63 -0.57
N ARG A 110 2.71 -19.54 -0.23
CA ARG A 110 3.04 -20.92 0.17
C ARG A 110 3.59 -21.74 -1.00
N MET A 111 3.02 -21.60 -2.19
CA MET A 111 3.43 -22.36 -3.37
C MET A 111 4.76 -21.90 -3.98
N ASN A 112 5.09 -20.61 -3.90
CA ASN A 112 6.33 -20.06 -4.45
C ASN A 112 6.95 -19.04 -3.47
N PRO A 113 7.54 -19.50 -2.35
CA PRO A 113 8.11 -18.62 -1.34
C PRO A 113 9.33 -17.89 -1.91
N ARG A 114 9.37 -16.56 -1.77
CA ARG A 114 10.48 -15.73 -2.27
C ARG A 114 11.09 -14.85 -1.19
N LYS A 115 10.25 -14.31 -0.31
CA LYS A 115 10.65 -13.43 0.79
C LYS A 115 10.88 -14.25 2.04
N LYS A 116 11.68 -13.73 2.97
CA LYS A 116 11.87 -14.33 4.30
C LYS A 116 10.53 -14.59 5.01
N GLU A 117 9.56 -13.68 4.86
CA GLU A 117 8.22 -13.79 5.44
C GLU A 117 7.40 -14.94 4.87
N ASP A 118 7.63 -15.31 3.61
CA ASP A 118 6.94 -16.45 3.00
C ASP A 118 7.47 -17.76 3.59
N PHE A 119 8.77 -17.83 3.84
CA PHE A 119 9.39 -18.96 4.53
C PHE A 119 8.97 -19.06 6.00
N ALA A 120 8.84 -17.93 6.70
CA ALA A 120 8.31 -17.90 8.07
C ALA A 120 6.89 -18.52 8.13
N LEU A 121 6.03 -18.16 7.18
CA LEU A 121 4.68 -18.72 7.09
C LEU A 121 4.69 -20.24 6.84
N LEU A 122 5.61 -20.74 6.01
CA LEU A 122 5.79 -22.19 5.82
C LEU A 122 6.28 -22.90 7.08
N TYR A 123 7.25 -22.31 7.79
CA TYR A 123 7.73 -22.87 9.05
C TYR A 123 6.65 -22.88 10.13
N ASN A 124 5.85 -21.81 10.25
CA ASN A 124 4.74 -21.75 11.19
C ASN A 124 3.64 -22.77 10.87
N ALA A 125 3.34 -22.97 9.59
CA ALA A 125 2.40 -24.02 9.16
C ALA A 125 2.94 -25.42 9.49
N LEU A 126 4.24 -25.66 9.30
CA LEU A 126 4.91 -26.90 9.65
C LEU A 126 4.90 -27.14 11.17
N GLU A 127 5.16 -26.11 11.96
CA GLU A 127 5.13 -26.19 13.42
C GLU A 127 3.73 -26.48 13.96
N LYS A 128 2.70 -25.83 13.38
CA LYS A 128 1.30 -26.13 13.71
C LYS A 128 0.95 -27.58 13.38
N TRP A 129 1.30 -28.05 12.18
CA TRP A 129 1.11 -29.45 11.79
C TRP A 129 1.82 -30.41 12.75
N ARG A 130 3.06 -30.10 13.14
CA ARG A 130 3.84 -30.89 14.10
C ARG A 130 3.15 -30.96 15.46
N GLN A 131 2.63 -29.84 15.97
CA GLN A 131 1.89 -29.78 17.22
C GLN A 131 0.62 -30.65 17.15
N ASP A 132 -0.21 -30.46 16.12
CA ASP A 132 -1.46 -31.21 15.91
C ASP A 132 -1.20 -32.73 15.81
N GLU A 133 -0.14 -33.15 15.11
CA GLU A 133 0.22 -34.56 14.96
C GLU A 133 0.81 -35.15 16.25
N VAL A 134 1.64 -34.40 16.98
CA VAL A 134 2.15 -34.82 18.30
C VAL A 134 0.99 -35.01 19.28
N GLU A 135 0.03 -34.09 19.31
CA GLU A 135 -1.18 -34.21 20.13
C GLU A 135 -1.98 -35.46 19.78
N ARG A 136 -2.19 -35.72 18.48
CA ARG A 136 -2.88 -36.92 18.00
C ARG A 136 -2.15 -38.21 18.38
N ILE A 137 -0.83 -38.27 18.21
CA ILE A 137 0.00 -39.43 18.57
C ILE A 137 -0.05 -39.66 20.09
N ASN A 138 0.03 -38.58 20.88
CA ASN A 138 -0.04 -38.66 22.34
C ASN A 138 -1.41 -39.13 22.83
N ALA A 139 -2.49 -38.79 22.12
CA ALA A 139 -3.85 -39.21 22.45
C ALA A 139 -4.15 -40.67 22.05
N THR A 140 -3.53 -41.17 20.97
CA THR A 140 -3.87 -42.49 20.38
C THR A 140 -2.93 -43.61 20.80
N LEU A 141 -1.64 -43.34 20.98
CA LEU A 141 -0.61 -44.36 21.17
C LEU A 141 0.09 -44.20 22.52
N SER A 142 0.54 -45.32 23.09
CA SER A 142 1.28 -45.34 24.35
C SER A 142 2.54 -46.21 24.27
N GLY A 143 3.47 -46.02 25.21
CA GLY A 143 4.67 -46.86 25.32
C GLY A 143 5.61 -46.82 24.12
N ALA A 144 5.97 -47.99 23.60
CA ALA A 144 6.95 -48.14 22.52
C ALA A 144 6.41 -47.70 21.15
N GLU A 145 5.12 -47.95 20.88
CA GLU A 145 4.45 -47.56 19.63
C GLU A 145 4.41 -46.04 19.45
N ARG A 146 4.14 -45.31 20.54
CA ARG A 146 4.23 -43.84 20.58
C ARG A 146 5.61 -43.35 20.19
N LYS A 147 6.66 -43.94 20.76
CA LYS A 147 8.05 -43.54 20.45
C LYS A 147 8.39 -43.82 18.99
N ALA A 148 7.95 -44.95 18.44
CA ALA A 148 8.14 -45.28 17.03
C ALA A 148 7.40 -44.27 16.13
N ALA A 149 6.14 -43.93 16.44
CA ALA A 149 5.36 -42.93 15.70
C ALA A 149 6.01 -41.53 15.75
N LEU A 150 6.49 -41.09 16.91
CA LEU A 150 7.22 -39.83 17.05
C LEU A 150 8.55 -39.82 16.26
N CYS A 151 9.25 -40.95 16.17
CA CYS A 151 10.43 -41.06 15.31
C CYS A 151 10.08 -40.97 13.81
N VAL A 152 8.92 -41.49 13.39
CA VAL A 152 8.44 -41.34 12.00
C VAL A 152 8.08 -39.89 11.73
N LEU A 153 7.32 -39.25 12.62
CA LEU A 153 7.00 -37.82 12.56
C LEU A 153 8.27 -36.97 12.39
N LEU A 154 9.29 -37.21 13.22
CA LEU A 154 10.54 -36.46 13.16
C LEU A 154 11.25 -36.63 11.81
N LYS A 155 11.18 -37.83 11.20
CA LYS A 155 11.72 -38.03 9.85
C LYS A 155 10.95 -37.22 8.81
N GLU A 156 9.62 -37.21 8.87
CA GLU A 156 8.78 -36.40 7.98
C GLU A 156 9.07 -34.90 8.14
N GLU A 157 9.16 -34.42 9.38
CA GLU A 157 9.55 -33.05 9.70
C GLU A 157 10.91 -32.69 9.08
N THR A 158 11.93 -33.53 9.24
CA THR A 158 13.26 -33.26 8.66
C THR A 158 13.24 -33.22 7.12
N GLN A 159 12.41 -34.02 6.47
CA GLN A 159 12.25 -34.00 5.01
C GLN A 159 11.59 -32.70 4.55
N LEU A 160 10.55 -32.24 5.26
CA LEU A 160 9.88 -30.98 4.97
C LEU A 160 10.82 -29.79 5.21
N ILE A 161 11.56 -29.77 6.31
CA ILE A 161 12.57 -28.73 6.59
C ILE A 161 13.64 -28.71 5.48
N ALA A 162 14.11 -29.87 5.03
CA ALA A 162 15.08 -29.97 3.93
C ALA A 162 14.50 -29.40 2.62
N SER A 163 13.24 -29.73 2.30
CA SER A 163 12.54 -29.19 1.13
C SER A 163 12.40 -27.66 1.20
N ILE A 164 11.97 -27.12 2.34
CA ILE A 164 11.89 -25.66 2.57
C ILE A 164 13.29 -25.03 2.41
N GLY A 165 14.33 -25.69 2.93
CA GLY A 165 15.72 -25.28 2.78
C GLY A 165 16.16 -25.20 1.31
N SER A 166 15.83 -26.20 0.49
CA SER A 166 16.10 -26.18 -0.95
C SER A 166 15.40 -25.01 -1.64
N HIS A 167 14.13 -24.78 -1.34
CA HIS A 167 13.38 -23.63 -1.85
C HIS A 167 14.02 -22.29 -1.43
N ARG A 168 14.53 -22.19 -0.20
CA ARG A 168 15.24 -21.00 0.30
C ARG A 168 16.52 -20.73 -0.49
N ILE A 169 17.28 -21.77 -0.84
CA ILE A 169 18.48 -21.63 -1.68
C ILE A 169 18.11 -21.14 -3.08
N THR A 170 17.16 -21.80 -3.76
CA THR A 170 16.71 -21.40 -5.11
C THR A 170 16.11 -19.99 -5.12
N ALA A 171 15.33 -19.62 -4.10
CA ALA A 171 14.81 -18.27 -3.96
C ALA A 171 15.96 -17.26 -3.72
N GLY A 172 16.96 -17.63 -2.93
CA GLY A 172 18.17 -16.85 -2.69
C GLY A 172 18.93 -16.54 -3.98
N GLU A 173 19.18 -17.54 -4.82
CA GLU A 173 19.83 -17.39 -6.12
C GLU A 173 19.07 -16.42 -7.04
N ARG A 174 17.75 -16.63 -7.20
CA ARG A 174 16.88 -15.75 -8.00
C ARG A 174 16.83 -14.32 -7.44
N ASN A 175 16.80 -14.17 -6.13
CA ASN A 175 16.79 -12.86 -5.48
C ASN A 175 18.14 -12.15 -5.64
N GLN A 176 19.25 -12.89 -5.62
CA GLN A 176 20.58 -12.35 -5.88
C GLN A 176 20.70 -11.85 -7.32
N GLU A 177 20.24 -12.61 -8.31
CA GLU A 177 20.19 -12.17 -9.72
C GLU A 177 19.38 -10.88 -9.88
N LYS A 178 18.18 -10.83 -9.28
CA LYS A 178 17.35 -9.61 -9.26
C LYS A 178 18.04 -8.45 -8.57
N ALA A 179 18.70 -8.69 -7.44
CA ALA A 179 19.41 -7.65 -6.70
C ALA A 179 20.58 -7.09 -7.52
N VAL A 180 21.30 -7.94 -8.25
CA VAL A 180 22.34 -7.52 -9.20
C VAL A 180 21.73 -6.66 -10.31
N GLN A 181 20.63 -7.07 -10.92
CA GLN A 181 19.95 -6.28 -11.94
C GLN A 181 19.46 -4.92 -11.43
N VAL A 182 18.84 -4.89 -10.25
CA VAL A 182 18.42 -3.65 -9.60
C VAL A 182 19.62 -2.74 -9.30
N PHE A 183 20.73 -3.31 -8.83
CA PHE A 183 21.95 -2.55 -8.57
C PHE A 183 22.52 -1.93 -9.85
N LEU A 184 22.63 -2.70 -10.93
CA LEU A 184 23.13 -2.19 -12.22
C LEU A 184 22.21 -1.11 -12.78
N ASN A 185 20.89 -1.29 -12.70
CA ASN A 185 19.90 -0.29 -13.12
C ASN A 185 19.99 1.00 -12.31
N LYS A 186 20.25 0.92 -11.00
CA LYS A 186 20.48 2.10 -10.15
C LYS A 186 21.75 2.85 -10.52
N CYS A 187 22.82 2.13 -10.85
CA CYS A 187 24.08 2.75 -11.30
C CYS A 187 23.93 3.43 -12.67
N ALA A 188 23.14 2.83 -13.55
CA ALA A 188 22.85 3.31 -14.90
C ALA A 188 21.74 4.38 -14.97
N ALA A 189 21.11 4.72 -13.83
CA ALA A 189 20.02 5.68 -13.79
C ALA A 189 20.55 7.12 -13.94
N PRO A 190 19.88 7.97 -14.75
CA PRO A 190 20.25 9.38 -14.86
C PRO A 190 20.06 10.09 -13.52
N LYS A 191 20.81 11.18 -13.31
CA LYS A 191 20.59 12.04 -12.14
C LYS A 191 19.26 12.76 -12.32
N THR A 192 18.41 12.73 -11.29
CA THR A 192 17.12 13.41 -11.29
C THR A 192 17.06 14.43 -10.17
N TRP A 193 16.58 15.63 -10.48
CA TRP A 193 16.31 16.67 -9.49
C TRP A 193 15.08 17.47 -9.90
N ARG A 194 14.42 18.07 -8.91
CA ARG A 194 13.30 18.97 -9.15
C ARG A 194 13.88 20.35 -9.48
N ALA A 195 13.59 20.85 -10.68
CA ALA A 195 13.94 22.22 -11.05
C ALA A 195 13.10 23.22 -10.23
N PHE A 196 13.50 24.50 -10.27
CA PHE A 196 12.76 25.59 -9.61
C PHE A 196 11.29 25.66 -10.07
N ASP A 197 11.02 25.28 -11.32
CA ASP A 197 9.69 25.27 -11.94
C ASP A 197 8.82 24.07 -11.53
N GLY A 198 9.29 23.20 -10.62
CA GLY A 198 8.58 22.00 -10.17
C GLY A 198 8.71 20.79 -11.10
N THR A 199 9.23 20.97 -12.32
CA THR A 199 9.48 19.91 -13.29
C THR A 199 10.66 19.03 -12.86
N MET A 200 10.54 17.70 -13.02
CA MET A 200 11.63 16.77 -12.78
C MET A 200 12.56 16.72 -13.99
N THR A 201 13.77 17.25 -13.86
CA THR A 201 14.79 17.21 -14.93
C THR A 201 15.68 15.98 -14.74
N GLN A 202 16.01 15.29 -15.84
CA GLN A 202 16.94 14.17 -15.87
C GLN A 202 18.20 14.56 -16.63
N MET A 203 19.38 14.19 -16.13
CA MET A 203 20.65 14.42 -16.81
C MET A 203 21.54 13.20 -16.76
N ASP A 204 22.02 12.81 -17.94
CA ASP A 204 23.07 11.83 -18.09
C ASP A 204 24.44 12.51 -17.95
N THR A 205 25.22 11.96 -17.03
CA THR A 205 26.62 12.32 -16.81
C THR A 205 27.51 11.31 -17.53
N PRO A 206 28.78 11.64 -17.87
CA PRO A 206 29.69 10.67 -18.48
C PRO A 206 29.81 9.38 -17.65
N GLU A 207 29.75 9.48 -16.32
CA GLU A 207 29.78 8.31 -15.44
C GLU A 207 28.48 7.50 -15.48
N SER A 208 27.32 8.15 -15.70
CA SER A 208 26.02 7.47 -15.92
C SER A 208 26.02 6.70 -17.24
N ILE A 209 26.55 7.31 -18.30
CA ILE A 209 26.67 6.69 -19.62
C ILE A 209 27.60 5.47 -19.54
N ARG A 210 28.76 5.59 -18.89
CA ARG A 210 29.66 4.46 -18.65
C ARG A 210 28.98 3.34 -17.85
N ALA A 211 28.20 3.66 -16.83
CA ALA A 211 27.46 2.66 -16.07
C ALA A 211 26.37 1.96 -16.90
N LYS A 212 25.73 2.67 -17.85
CA LYS A 212 24.79 2.08 -18.83
C LYS A 212 25.51 1.08 -19.74
N GLU A 213 26.64 1.47 -20.33
CA GLU A 213 27.46 0.60 -21.18
C GLU A 213 27.86 -0.69 -20.44
N LEU A 214 28.35 -0.57 -19.20
CA LEU A 214 28.77 -1.71 -18.38
C LEU A 214 27.60 -2.64 -18.02
N ARG A 215 26.42 -2.07 -17.70
CA ARG A 215 25.20 -2.84 -17.46
C ARG A 215 24.77 -3.60 -18.72
N ASP A 216 24.74 -2.91 -19.85
CA ASP A 216 24.26 -3.48 -21.11
C ASP A 216 25.19 -4.62 -21.56
N LEU A 217 26.51 -4.42 -21.43
CA LEU A 217 27.49 -5.47 -21.65
C LEU A 217 27.34 -6.66 -20.68
N TYR A 218 27.07 -6.41 -19.39
CA TYR A 218 26.79 -7.48 -18.42
C TYR A 218 25.55 -8.29 -18.80
N ASN A 219 24.50 -7.61 -19.28
CA ASN A 219 23.29 -8.28 -19.76
C ASN A 219 23.59 -9.14 -20.99
N SER A 220 24.33 -8.59 -21.97
CA SER A 220 24.74 -9.31 -23.18
C SER A 220 25.55 -10.57 -22.89
N ILE A 221 26.43 -10.54 -21.89
CA ILE A 221 27.24 -11.72 -21.50
C ILE A 221 26.38 -12.84 -20.90
N ASN A 222 25.28 -12.49 -20.24
CA ASN A 222 24.38 -13.43 -19.58
C ASN A 222 23.19 -13.85 -20.46
N LEU A 223 23.12 -13.41 -21.73
CA LEU A 223 22.13 -13.88 -22.67
C LEU A 223 22.36 -15.36 -22.99
N ASN A 224 21.29 -16.14 -22.93
CA ASN A 224 21.27 -17.52 -23.39
C ASN A 224 20.86 -17.56 -24.86
N TYR A 225 21.25 -18.61 -25.59
CA TYR A 225 20.87 -18.85 -26.99
C TYR A 225 21.46 -17.83 -27.99
N LEU A 226 22.75 -17.55 -27.86
CA LEU A 226 23.49 -16.74 -28.83
C LEU A 226 24.09 -17.65 -29.90
N SER A 227 24.20 -17.15 -31.13
CA SER A 227 25.07 -17.78 -32.11
C SER A 227 26.54 -17.69 -31.67
N GLN A 228 27.38 -18.58 -32.19
CA GLN A 228 28.81 -18.58 -31.88
C GLN A 228 29.48 -17.26 -32.28
N GLU A 229 29.07 -16.66 -33.40
CA GLU A 229 29.59 -15.38 -33.89
C GLU A 229 29.21 -14.23 -32.97
N GLU A 230 27.91 -14.09 -32.63
CA GLU A 230 27.44 -13.06 -31.69
C GLU A 230 28.13 -13.18 -30.32
N ARG A 231 28.36 -14.41 -29.85
CA ARG A 231 29.05 -14.64 -28.58
C ARG A 231 30.50 -14.18 -28.64
N LEU A 232 31.21 -14.46 -29.74
CA LEU A 232 32.59 -14.02 -29.94
C LEU A 232 32.69 -12.49 -30.00
N ASP A 233 31.74 -11.82 -30.65
CA ASP A 233 31.70 -10.36 -30.73
C ASP A 233 31.47 -9.70 -29.35
N ILE A 234 30.57 -10.28 -28.54
CA ILE A 234 30.36 -9.83 -27.15
C ILE A 234 31.64 -10.03 -26.33
N LEU A 235 32.31 -11.18 -26.47
CA LEU A 235 33.57 -11.47 -25.78
C LEU A 235 34.69 -10.50 -26.20
N LEU A 236 34.75 -10.13 -27.48
CA LEU A 236 35.71 -9.14 -28.00
C LEU A 236 35.44 -7.75 -27.42
N THR A 237 34.17 -7.35 -27.37
CA THR A 237 33.72 -6.08 -26.77
C THR A 237 34.08 -6.03 -25.29
N LEU A 238 33.84 -7.13 -24.56
CA LEU A 238 34.23 -7.28 -23.16
C LEU A 238 35.75 -7.20 -22.98
N LYS A 239 36.52 -7.88 -23.83
CA LYS A 239 37.98 -7.82 -23.79
C LYS A 239 38.51 -6.40 -24.01
N HIS A 240 37.89 -5.63 -24.91
CA HIS A 240 38.28 -4.24 -25.16
C HIS A 240 37.99 -3.33 -23.95
N THR A 241 36.78 -3.39 -23.40
CA THR A 241 36.37 -2.55 -22.24
C THR A 241 37.21 -2.83 -20.99
N VAL A 242 37.57 -4.08 -20.75
CA VAL A 242 38.35 -4.49 -19.56
C VAL A 242 39.83 -4.16 -19.71
N LYS A 243 40.35 -4.07 -20.94
CA LYS A 243 41.76 -3.71 -21.23
C LYS A 243 42.09 -2.24 -20.98
N GLU A 244 41.08 -1.38 -20.76
CA GLU A 244 41.29 0.02 -20.39
C GLU A 244 42.08 0.17 -19.08
N HIS A 245 42.07 -0.85 -18.21
CA HIS A 245 42.79 -0.84 -16.94
C HIS A 245 43.65 -2.10 -16.76
N ASP A 246 44.95 -1.92 -16.47
CA ASP A 246 45.85 -3.05 -16.23
C ASP A 246 45.92 -3.40 -14.73
N CYS A 247 45.24 -4.48 -14.33
CA CYS A 247 45.32 -5.00 -12.96
C CYS A 247 45.10 -6.52 -12.93
N LYS A 248 45.31 -7.14 -11.76
CA LYS A 248 45.18 -8.60 -11.60
C LYS A 248 43.77 -9.11 -11.98
N LEU A 249 42.73 -8.35 -11.66
CA LEU A 249 41.34 -8.71 -11.99
C LEU A 249 41.10 -8.70 -13.50
N THR A 250 41.55 -7.66 -14.21
CA THR A 250 41.36 -7.53 -15.65
C THR A 250 42.16 -8.59 -16.42
N LYS A 251 43.38 -8.91 -16.00
CA LYS A 251 44.18 -10.03 -16.56
C LYS A 251 43.46 -11.37 -16.45
N GLN A 252 42.86 -11.67 -15.30
CA GLN A 252 42.10 -12.91 -15.11
C GLN A 252 40.85 -12.96 -15.99
N ILE A 253 40.13 -11.84 -16.12
CA ILE A 253 38.96 -11.78 -17.01
C ILE A 253 39.38 -12.04 -18.46
N VAL A 254 40.46 -11.39 -18.93
CA VAL A 254 40.97 -11.56 -20.30
C VAL A 254 41.42 -13.01 -20.56
N GLU A 255 42.13 -13.65 -19.63
CA GLU A 255 42.55 -15.05 -19.77
C GLU A 255 41.35 -15.99 -19.90
N LEU A 256 40.29 -15.77 -19.11
CA LEU A 256 39.08 -16.59 -19.18
C LEU A 256 38.29 -16.34 -20.46
N ILE A 257 38.26 -15.10 -20.96
CA ILE A 257 37.65 -14.75 -22.25
C ILE A 257 38.37 -15.47 -23.39
N ASP A 258 39.70 -15.41 -23.41
CA ASP A 258 40.52 -16.05 -24.44
C ASP A 258 40.33 -17.57 -24.42
N ARG A 259 40.25 -18.16 -23.21
CA ARG A 259 39.91 -19.57 -23.04
C ARG A 259 38.49 -19.90 -23.53
N GLU A 260 37.48 -19.06 -23.29
CA GLU A 260 36.13 -19.30 -23.81
C GLU A 260 36.11 -19.25 -25.34
N ALA A 261 36.75 -18.24 -25.93
CA ALA A 261 36.84 -18.07 -27.37
C ALA A 261 37.52 -19.28 -28.04
N ASP A 262 38.65 -19.75 -27.49
CA ASP A 262 39.36 -20.93 -27.99
C ASP A 262 38.50 -22.21 -27.93
N LEU A 263 37.76 -22.41 -26.83
CA LEU A 263 36.91 -23.58 -26.67
C LEU A 263 35.68 -23.52 -27.59
N LEU A 264 35.11 -22.33 -27.82
CA LEU A 264 34.04 -22.13 -28.78
C LEU A 264 34.52 -22.42 -30.20
N LEU A 265 35.68 -21.88 -30.61
CA LEU A 265 36.27 -22.14 -31.92
C LEU A 265 36.57 -23.63 -32.17
N ARG A 266 36.81 -24.40 -31.10
CA ARG A 266 36.99 -25.87 -31.16
C ARG A 266 35.69 -26.68 -31.16
N GLY A 267 34.52 -26.02 -31.13
CA GLY A 267 33.22 -26.67 -31.17
C GLY A 267 32.82 -27.38 -29.88
N VAL A 268 33.32 -26.93 -28.71
CA VAL A 268 32.92 -27.51 -27.42
C VAL A 268 31.44 -27.18 -27.14
N LYS A 269 30.69 -28.18 -26.66
CA LYS A 269 29.27 -28.02 -26.31
C LYS A 269 29.08 -26.94 -25.24
N GLU A 270 28.06 -26.10 -25.42
CA GLU A 270 27.77 -24.98 -24.53
C GLU A 270 27.50 -25.38 -23.07
N SER A 271 26.90 -26.55 -22.84
CA SER A 271 26.67 -27.09 -21.48
C SER A 271 27.96 -27.22 -20.67
N ASN A 272 29.08 -27.47 -21.33
CA ASN A 272 30.38 -27.62 -20.67
C ASN A 272 31.05 -26.27 -20.37
N LEU A 273 30.54 -25.18 -20.96
CA LEU A 273 31.05 -23.82 -20.78
C LEU A 273 30.31 -23.04 -19.69
N GLU A 274 29.23 -23.58 -19.12
CA GLU A 274 28.41 -22.89 -18.11
C GLU A 274 29.23 -22.39 -16.91
N GLY A 275 30.12 -23.23 -16.38
CA GLY A 275 30.99 -22.85 -15.26
C GLY A 275 31.97 -21.73 -15.62
N LEU A 276 32.51 -21.75 -16.84
CA LEU A 276 33.41 -20.72 -17.36
C LEU A 276 32.66 -19.39 -17.55
N ARG A 277 31.49 -19.43 -18.19
CA ARG A 277 30.60 -18.27 -18.40
C ARG A 277 30.19 -17.64 -17.08
N LYS A 278 29.76 -18.45 -16.09
CA LYS A 278 29.43 -17.98 -14.72
C LYS A 278 30.63 -17.30 -14.05
N ARG A 279 31.84 -17.84 -14.21
CA ARG A 279 33.07 -17.25 -13.65
C ARG A 279 33.41 -15.91 -14.30
N ILE A 280 33.31 -15.81 -15.63
CA ILE A 280 33.50 -14.55 -16.37
C ILE A 280 32.49 -13.50 -15.91
N ALA A 281 31.20 -13.84 -15.87
CA ALA A 281 30.14 -12.94 -15.41
C ALA A 281 30.36 -12.48 -13.95
N THR A 282 30.79 -13.39 -13.06
CA THR A 282 31.06 -13.06 -11.65
C THR A 282 32.24 -12.10 -11.50
N LEU A 283 33.35 -12.35 -12.20
CA LEU A 283 34.52 -11.46 -12.18
C LEU A 283 34.22 -10.12 -12.85
N PHE A 284 33.44 -10.12 -13.93
CA PHE A 284 33.00 -8.88 -14.56
C PHE A 284 32.07 -8.09 -13.65
N LEU A 285 31.18 -8.73 -12.90
CA LEU A 285 30.38 -8.06 -11.87
C LEU A 285 31.26 -7.44 -10.78
N GLN A 286 32.34 -8.11 -10.37
CA GLN A 286 33.33 -7.55 -9.44
C GLN A 286 34.02 -6.32 -10.04
N TYR A 287 34.38 -6.36 -11.32
CA TYR A 287 34.92 -5.22 -12.06
C TYR A 287 33.94 -4.05 -12.04
N ILE A 288 32.66 -4.27 -12.37
CA ILE A 288 31.63 -3.22 -12.35
C ILE A 288 31.44 -2.65 -10.94
N LYS A 289 31.53 -3.45 -9.88
CA LYS A 289 31.38 -3.00 -8.49
C LYS A 289 32.58 -2.21 -7.95
N THR A 290 33.69 -2.14 -8.69
CA THR A 290 34.88 -1.43 -8.23
C THR A 290 34.80 0.05 -8.65
N PRO A 291 34.84 1.02 -7.71
CA PRO A 291 34.64 2.44 -8.04
C PRO A 291 35.69 3.04 -8.99
N THR A 292 36.88 2.45 -9.07
CA THR A 292 37.92 2.86 -10.02
C THR A 292 37.50 2.66 -11.47
N PHE A 293 36.65 1.66 -11.74
CA PHE A 293 36.19 1.30 -13.09
C PHE A 293 34.76 1.81 -13.36
N ASN A 294 33.95 1.91 -12.30
CA ASN A 294 32.61 2.50 -12.37
C ASN A 294 32.43 3.54 -11.25
N PRO A 295 32.68 4.83 -11.53
CA PRO A 295 32.61 5.88 -10.54
C PRO A 295 31.23 6.04 -9.87
N GLN A 296 30.13 5.67 -10.54
CA GLN A 296 28.77 5.76 -9.96
C GLN A 296 28.58 4.84 -8.76
N VAL A 297 29.34 3.75 -8.66
CA VAL A 297 29.22 2.78 -7.56
C VAL A 297 29.60 3.37 -6.21
N SER A 298 30.48 4.38 -6.19
CA SER A 298 30.89 5.07 -4.96
C SER A 298 29.70 5.55 -4.11
N ARG A 299 28.58 5.96 -4.74
CA ARG A 299 27.36 6.40 -4.04
C ARG A 299 26.59 5.29 -3.34
N PHE A 300 26.79 4.04 -3.77
CA PHE A 300 26.03 2.88 -3.32
C PHE A 300 26.85 1.95 -2.41
N LEU A 301 28.14 2.25 -2.18
CA LEU A 301 28.95 1.51 -1.22
C LEU A 301 28.55 1.88 0.21
N GLN A 302 28.27 0.87 1.02
CA GLN A 302 27.88 1.04 2.43
C GLN A 302 29.05 1.43 3.34
N VAL A 303 30.28 1.10 2.94
CA VAL A 303 31.48 1.39 3.72
C VAL A 303 32.21 2.56 3.06
N PRO A 304 32.38 3.69 3.76
CA PRO A 304 33.23 4.78 3.30
C PRO A 304 34.65 4.27 3.04
N GLN A 305 35.27 4.69 1.92
CA GLN A 305 36.64 4.28 1.60
C GLN A 305 37.68 4.93 2.51
N ASP A 306 37.32 6.05 3.16
CA ASP A 306 38.20 6.78 4.07
C ASP A 306 38.16 6.17 5.48
N PRO A 307 39.31 5.71 6.03
CA PRO A 307 39.38 5.10 7.35
C PRO A 307 39.00 6.07 8.49
N ALA A 308 39.11 7.39 8.27
CA ALA A 308 38.71 8.41 9.24
C ALA A 308 37.18 8.57 9.38
N GLN A 309 36.40 8.06 8.43
CA GLN A 309 34.93 8.12 8.42
C GLN A 309 34.27 6.88 9.06
N LEU A 310 35.06 5.87 9.42
CA LEU A 310 34.61 4.64 10.09
C LEU A 310 34.32 4.90 11.58
N LYS A 311 33.22 5.61 11.86
CA LYS A 311 32.67 5.75 13.22
C LYS A 311 31.47 4.81 13.41
N ASN A 312 31.23 4.36 14.64
CA ASN A 312 30.07 3.54 15.04
C ASN A 312 30.04 2.10 14.48
N ILE A 313 31.19 1.42 14.49
CA ILE A 313 31.30 0.00 14.15
C ILE A 313 31.35 -0.82 15.44
N TYR A 314 30.53 -1.87 15.51
CA TYR A 314 30.44 -2.75 16.66
C TYR A 314 30.66 -4.21 16.26
N PHE A 315 31.18 -4.99 17.20
CA PHE A 315 31.44 -6.40 17.01
C PHE A 315 30.23 -7.25 17.40
N CYS A 316 29.73 -8.06 16.48
CA CYS A 316 28.69 -9.04 16.78
C CYS A 316 29.31 -10.33 17.31
N ARG A 317 28.89 -10.78 18.50
CA ARG A 317 29.36 -12.05 19.09
C ARG A 317 28.83 -13.31 18.39
N GLY A 318 27.73 -13.21 17.65
CA GLY A 318 27.11 -14.35 16.95
C GLY A 318 27.81 -14.68 15.65
N CYS A 319 27.94 -13.70 14.74
CA CYS A 319 28.56 -13.90 13.43
C CYS A 319 30.05 -13.54 13.38
N SER A 320 30.63 -13.04 14.50
CA SER A 320 32.03 -12.61 14.58
C SER A 320 32.45 -11.54 13.56
N ASN A 321 31.50 -10.75 13.08
CA ASN A 321 31.72 -9.67 12.12
C ASN A 321 31.63 -8.30 12.79
N TYR A 322 32.40 -7.35 12.25
CA TYR A 322 32.29 -5.92 12.55
C TYR A 322 31.23 -5.30 11.65
N LEU A 323 30.20 -4.70 12.25
CA LEU A 323 29.02 -4.17 11.55
C LEU A 323 28.71 -2.75 12.02
N LEU A 324 27.93 -2.01 11.24
CA LEU A 324 27.54 -0.64 11.61
C LEU A 324 26.50 -0.66 12.73
N SER A 325 26.36 0.46 13.45
CA SER A 325 25.33 0.65 14.48
C SER A 325 23.90 0.37 14.00
N THR A 326 23.61 0.62 12.72
CA THR A 326 22.31 0.37 12.09
C THR A 326 21.96 -1.12 11.97
N ASP A 327 22.95 -1.99 12.02
CA ASP A 327 22.78 -3.44 11.88
C ASP A 327 22.50 -4.13 13.23
N PHE A 328 22.33 -3.34 14.29
CA PHE A 328 21.98 -3.81 15.63
C PHE A 328 20.64 -3.22 16.04
N ALA A 329 19.82 -4.00 16.74
CA ALA A 329 18.64 -3.49 17.43
C ALA A 329 19.08 -2.71 18.68
N LEU A 330 19.48 -1.46 18.50
CA LEU A 330 19.84 -0.58 19.61
C LEU A 330 18.55 -0.01 20.22
N THR A 331 18.10 -0.56 21.34
CA THR A 331 17.11 0.11 22.19
C THR A 331 17.79 1.28 22.91
N ALA A 332 17.07 2.39 23.10
CA ALA A 332 17.62 3.61 23.70
C ALA A 332 18.24 3.42 25.11
N SER A 333 17.91 2.32 25.80
CA SER A 333 18.41 1.95 27.12
C SER A 333 19.54 0.90 27.12
N ALA A 334 19.91 0.33 25.96
CA ALA A 334 20.90 -0.74 25.88
C ALA A 334 22.33 -0.21 26.09
N ARG A 335 22.97 -0.62 27.19
CA ARG A 335 24.37 -0.28 27.50
C ARG A 335 25.40 -1.16 26.79
N VAL A 336 24.97 -2.26 26.17
CA VAL A 336 25.84 -3.23 25.50
C VAL A 336 25.27 -3.54 24.12
N VAL A 337 26.11 -3.47 23.09
CA VAL A 337 25.74 -3.91 21.75
C VAL A 337 25.66 -5.43 21.73
N GLY A 338 24.46 -5.95 21.53
CA GLY A 338 24.14 -7.37 21.56
C GLY A 338 24.47 -8.09 20.25
N LEU A 339 23.63 -9.06 19.88
CA LEU A 339 23.68 -9.71 18.58
C LEU A 339 23.22 -8.75 17.46
N CYS A 340 23.79 -8.87 16.27
CA CYS A 340 23.31 -8.12 15.11
C CYS A 340 21.89 -8.58 14.73
N LEU A 341 21.16 -7.75 13.99
CA LEU A 341 19.80 -8.03 13.53
C LEU A 341 19.72 -9.38 12.81
N GLN A 342 20.71 -9.74 11.99
CA GLN A 342 20.73 -11.03 11.30
C GLN A 342 20.87 -12.22 12.28
N CYS A 343 21.77 -12.13 13.26
CA CYS A 343 21.91 -13.18 14.27
C CYS A 343 20.70 -13.26 15.20
N SER A 344 20.12 -12.12 15.55
CA SER A 344 18.88 -12.07 16.33
C SER A 344 17.70 -12.64 15.56
N GLU A 345 17.59 -12.34 14.25
CA GLU A 345 16.59 -12.92 13.36
C GLU A 345 16.75 -14.44 13.27
N LEU A 346 17.98 -14.95 13.09
CA LEU A 346 18.25 -16.39 13.03
C LEU A 346 17.94 -17.07 14.37
N ASP A 347 18.28 -16.44 15.49
CA ASP A 347 17.96 -16.97 16.82
C ASP A 347 16.44 -16.95 17.07
N ASN A 348 15.73 -15.91 16.60
CA ASN A 348 14.27 -15.87 16.62
C ASN A 348 13.65 -16.93 15.70
N GLU A 349 14.15 -17.11 14.47
CA GLU A 349 13.74 -18.19 13.55
C GLU A 349 13.90 -19.57 14.21
N ALA A 350 14.96 -19.76 15.01
CA ALA A 350 15.25 -21.02 15.69
C ALA A 350 14.48 -21.22 17.01
N ARG A 351 14.16 -20.15 17.75
CA ARG A 351 13.56 -20.22 19.10
C ARG A 351 12.07 -19.86 19.16
N CYS A 352 11.62 -18.92 18.33
CA CYS A 352 10.28 -18.33 18.36
C CYS A 352 9.80 -18.04 16.93
N GLN A 353 9.21 -19.05 16.30
CA GLN A 353 8.55 -18.96 15.00
C GLN A 353 7.23 -18.16 15.09
N LYS A 354 7.32 -16.84 15.24
CA LYS A 354 6.16 -15.93 15.20
C LYS A 354 6.13 -15.17 13.88
N ASP A 355 4.99 -15.23 13.18
CA ASP A 355 4.77 -14.44 11.96
C ASP A 355 4.71 -12.94 12.27
N SER A 356 5.81 -12.23 12.00
CA SER A 356 5.87 -10.76 12.13
C SER A 356 5.18 -10.01 10.97
N SER A 357 4.70 -10.73 9.96
CA SER A 357 4.18 -10.15 8.71
C SER A 357 2.94 -9.28 8.92
N HIS A 358 2.05 -9.67 9.82
CA HIS A 358 0.84 -8.90 10.16
C HIS A 358 1.20 -7.58 10.83
N TYR A 359 2.08 -7.60 11.83
CA TYR A 359 2.54 -6.38 12.52
C TYR A 359 3.27 -5.43 11.57
N LYS A 360 4.08 -5.94 10.63
CA LYS A 360 4.69 -5.09 9.58
C LYS A 360 3.64 -4.41 8.71
N THR A 361 2.57 -5.11 8.37
CA THR A 361 1.47 -4.57 7.57
C THR A 361 0.73 -3.47 8.33
N ILE A 362 0.44 -3.69 9.61
CA ILE A 362 -0.17 -2.68 10.50
C ILE A 362 0.75 -1.46 10.61
N LEU A 363 2.05 -1.66 10.85
CA LEU A 363 3.03 -0.57 10.94
C LEU A 363 3.13 0.23 9.63
N LYS A 364 3.09 -0.46 8.49
CA LYS A 364 3.13 0.18 7.17
C LYS A 364 1.92 1.06 6.94
N ARG A 365 0.71 0.55 7.21
CA ARG A 365 -0.54 1.32 7.11
C ARG A 365 -0.54 2.52 8.07
N LEU A 366 -0.03 2.34 9.29
CA LEU A 366 0.11 3.42 10.26
C LEU A 366 1.04 4.51 9.77
N ARG A 367 2.19 4.16 9.18
CA ARG A 367 3.11 5.14 8.58
C ARG A 367 2.50 5.85 7.37
N GLU A 368 1.74 5.15 6.53
CA GLU A 368 1.04 5.73 5.38
C GLU A 368 -0.02 6.74 5.83
N THR A 369 -0.90 6.36 6.76
CA THR A 369 -1.97 7.22 7.27
C THR A 369 -1.45 8.45 8.03
N GLU A 370 -0.35 8.30 8.77
CA GLU A 370 0.27 9.40 9.50
C GLU A 370 1.02 10.35 8.56
N ALA A 371 1.66 9.83 7.50
CA ALA A 371 2.29 10.66 6.47
C ALA A 371 1.28 11.52 5.70
N GLU A 372 0.05 11.02 5.49
CA GLU A 372 -1.05 11.78 4.88
C GLU A 372 -1.57 12.89 5.81
N SER A 373 -1.61 12.63 7.11
CA SER A 373 -2.21 13.54 8.11
C SER A 373 -1.24 14.61 8.61
N SER A 374 0.05 14.27 8.75
CA SER A 374 1.06 15.17 9.31
C SER A 374 2.46 14.76 8.83
N PRO A 375 3.06 15.48 7.87
CA PRO A 375 4.34 15.11 7.28
C PRO A 375 5.54 15.16 8.24
N ASP A 376 5.40 15.80 9.41
CA ASP A 376 6.49 16.01 10.39
C ASP A 376 6.54 14.94 11.51
N THR A 377 5.70 13.90 11.47
CA THR A 377 5.65 12.88 12.54
C THR A 377 6.94 12.07 12.62
N LYS A 378 7.61 12.12 13.77
CA LYS A 378 8.87 11.38 14.03
C LYS A 378 8.64 10.05 14.75
N ILE A 379 7.57 9.94 15.55
CA ILE A 379 7.35 8.83 16.47
C ILE A 379 7.09 7.51 15.74
N THR A 380 6.34 7.54 14.64
CA THR A 380 5.98 6.35 13.83
C THR A 380 7.17 5.70 13.14
N TYR A 381 8.23 6.47 12.87
CA TYR A 381 9.47 5.99 12.27
C TYR A 381 10.47 5.47 13.29
N LEU A 382 10.35 5.87 14.57
CA LEU A 382 11.16 5.34 15.67
C LEU A 382 10.70 3.94 16.10
N LEU A 383 9.42 3.61 15.91
CA LEU A 383 8.85 2.30 16.26
C LEU A 383 9.42 1.17 15.40
N GLN A 384 9.91 0.13 16.09
CA GLN A 384 10.27 -1.15 15.48
C GLN A 384 9.07 -2.09 15.48
N VAL A 385 9.18 -3.18 14.70
CA VAL A 385 8.10 -4.17 14.56
C VAL A 385 7.83 -4.88 15.90
N GLN A 386 8.88 -5.10 16.71
CA GLN A 386 8.78 -5.71 18.03
C GLN A 386 7.99 -4.83 19.01
N ASP A 387 8.20 -3.52 18.95
CA ASP A 387 7.48 -2.56 19.80
C ASP A 387 5.98 -2.55 19.45
N LEU A 388 5.66 -2.60 18.16
CA LEU A 388 4.28 -2.68 17.70
C LEU A 388 3.63 -4.02 18.11
N GLN A 389 4.38 -5.12 18.03
CA GLN A 389 3.90 -6.42 18.51
C GLN A 389 3.56 -6.37 19.99
N TYR A 390 4.40 -5.74 20.82
CA TYR A 390 4.10 -5.57 22.23
C TYR A 390 2.83 -4.74 22.45
N LEU A 391 2.66 -3.62 21.71
CA LEU A 391 1.45 -2.81 21.79
C LEU A 391 0.20 -3.62 21.43
N VAL A 392 0.23 -4.37 20.33
CA VAL A 392 -0.94 -5.13 19.87
C VAL A 392 -1.22 -6.30 20.81
N ASP A 393 -0.23 -7.14 21.13
CA ASP A 393 -0.44 -8.38 21.88
C ASP A 393 -0.64 -8.15 23.38
N VAL A 394 0.16 -7.27 23.99
CA VAL A 394 0.20 -7.10 25.46
C VAL A 394 -0.71 -5.98 25.93
N VAL A 395 -0.74 -4.84 25.21
CA VAL A 395 -1.56 -3.70 25.63
C VAL A 395 -3.01 -3.88 25.18
N TRP A 396 -3.24 -4.27 23.93
CA TRP A 396 -4.58 -4.42 23.35
C TRP A 396 -5.08 -5.87 23.27
N GLY A 397 -4.31 -6.86 23.74
CA GLY A 397 -4.73 -8.27 23.77
C GLY A 397 -4.93 -8.93 22.40
N ALA A 398 -4.42 -8.34 21.32
CA ALA A 398 -4.62 -8.72 19.93
C ALA A 398 -6.10 -8.70 19.47
N GLN A 399 -6.93 -7.83 20.05
CA GLN A 399 -8.34 -7.68 19.72
C GLN A 399 -8.73 -6.22 19.46
N SER A 400 -9.76 -5.97 18.65
CA SER A 400 -10.29 -4.62 18.50
C SER A 400 -10.93 -4.14 19.80
N ALA A 401 -10.72 -2.87 20.14
CA ALA A 401 -11.21 -2.30 21.39
C ALA A 401 -12.74 -2.26 21.48
N LEU A 402 -13.46 -2.24 20.35
CA LEU A 402 -14.92 -2.12 20.31
C LEU A 402 -15.61 -3.48 20.10
N CYS A 403 -15.33 -4.18 18.99
CA CYS A 403 -15.98 -5.45 18.68
C CYS A 403 -15.26 -6.69 19.20
N ALA A 404 -14.12 -6.55 19.91
CA ALA A 404 -13.27 -7.67 20.31
C ALA A 404 -12.95 -8.61 19.14
N TRP A 405 -12.65 -8.03 17.97
CA TRP A 405 -12.32 -8.78 16.76
C TRP A 405 -10.84 -9.16 16.73
N ASN A 406 -10.53 -10.42 16.41
CA ASN A 406 -9.21 -11.01 16.66
C ASN A 406 -8.37 -11.22 15.40
N ASP A 407 -8.90 -10.87 14.22
CA ASP A 407 -8.16 -11.05 12.96
C ASP A 407 -7.17 -9.90 12.72
N LEU A 408 -5.89 -10.18 12.91
CA LEU A 408 -4.79 -9.22 12.74
C LEU A 408 -4.75 -8.55 11.34
N HIS A 409 -5.36 -9.14 10.31
CA HIS A 409 -5.40 -8.56 8.96
C HIS A 409 -6.28 -7.31 8.86
N ASP A 410 -7.33 -7.30 9.67
CA ASP A 410 -8.35 -6.26 9.65
C ASP A 410 -8.15 -5.20 10.73
N LEU A 411 -7.22 -5.45 11.66
CA LEU A 411 -6.87 -4.51 12.71
C LEU A 411 -5.94 -3.40 12.21
N VAL A 412 -6.18 -2.19 12.71
CA VAL A 412 -5.43 -0.97 12.41
C VAL A 412 -5.26 -0.17 13.70
N LEU A 413 -4.05 0.36 13.91
CA LEU A 413 -3.77 1.33 14.98
C LEU A 413 -4.03 2.73 14.46
N VAL A 414 -4.92 3.44 15.14
CA VAL A 414 -5.36 4.79 14.79
C VAL A 414 -5.12 5.74 15.98
N ARG A 415 -5.06 7.05 15.73
CA ARG A 415 -5.05 8.07 16.79
C ARG A 415 -6.31 7.93 17.63
N TRP A 416 -6.17 7.93 18.96
CA TRP A 416 -7.33 8.04 19.83
C TRP A 416 -7.92 9.46 19.72
N ASP A 417 -7.15 10.48 20.08
CA ASP A 417 -7.50 11.89 19.82
C ASP A 417 -6.85 12.38 18.52
N ARG A 418 -7.66 12.95 17.64
CA ARG A 418 -7.22 13.47 16.33
C ARG A 418 -6.37 14.73 16.44
N HIS A 419 -6.56 15.51 17.50
CA HIS A 419 -5.86 16.78 17.69
C HIS A 419 -4.39 16.59 18.05
N TRP A 420 -4.04 15.43 18.62
CA TRP A 420 -2.69 15.09 19.00
C TRP A 420 -2.04 14.17 17.97
N GLU A 421 -0.71 14.24 17.90
CA GLU A 421 0.05 13.31 17.09
C GLU A 421 -0.12 11.88 17.60
N TRP A 422 0.04 10.93 16.69
CA TRP A 422 0.03 9.53 17.06
C TRP A 422 1.19 9.24 18.02
N SER A 423 0.88 8.56 19.13
CA SER A 423 1.87 8.06 20.07
C SER A 423 1.36 6.77 20.72
N PRO A 424 2.25 5.96 21.34
CA PRO A 424 1.82 4.78 22.09
C PRO A 424 0.75 5.05 23.16
N TRP A 425 0.66 6.29 23.66
CA TRP A 425 -0.35 6.74 24.64
C TRP A 425 -1.59 7.38 24.00
N ASN A 426 -1.52 7.75 22.72
CA ASN A 426 -2.61 8.32 21.94
C ASN A 426 -2.96 7.38 20.76
N CYS A 427 -3.12 6.09 21.05
CA CYS A 427 -3.46 5.10 20.04
C CYS A 427 -4.66 4.24 20.48
N ILE A 428 -5.39 3.71 19.51
CA ILE A 428 -6.44 2.71 19.72
C ILE A 428 -6.38 1.67 18.60
N LEU A 429 -6.57 0.40 18.97
CA LEU A 429 -6.61 -0.72 18.03
C LEU A 429 -8.06 -0.98 17.61
N LEU A 430 -8.38 -0.77 16.34
CA LEU A 430 -9.72 -0.88 15.77
C LEU A 430 -9.72 -1.73 14.50
N THR A 431 -10.88 -2.25 14.09
CA THR A 431 -11.03 -2.78 12.73
C THR A 431 -11.01 -1.64 11.69
N LYS A 432 -10.77 -1.94 10.40
CA LYS A 432 -10.81 -0.91 9.34
C LYS A 432 -12.14 -0.15 9.30
N ASP A 433 -13.25 -0.84 9.54
CA ASP A 433 -14.59 -0.23 9.55
C ASP A 433 -14.80 0.64 10.78
N GLU A 434 -14.40 0.15 11.96
CA GLU A 434 -14.39 0.91 13.21
C GLU A 434 -13.51 2.16 13.08
N ALA A 435 -12.33 2.05 12.47
CA ALA A 435 -11.47 3.20 12.19
C ALA A 435 -12.16 4.22 11.27
N ALA A 436 -12.81 3.78 10.20
CA ALA A 436 -13.52 4.66 9.28
C ALA A 436 -14.71 5.38 9.94
N THR A 437 -15.39 4.73 10.89
CA THR A 437 -16.44 5.36 11.69
C THR A 437 -15.86 6.30 12.75
N HIS A 438 -14.77 5.90 13.41
CA HIS A 438 -14.02 6.72 14.37
C HIS A 438 -13.58 8.04 13.73
N TYR A 439 -13.13 8.04 12.47
CA TYR A 439 -12.78 9.24 11.69
C TYR A 439 -13.96 10.12 11.25
N LYS A 440 -15.22 9.69 11.46
CA LYS A 440 -16.41 10.53 11.21
C LYS A 440 -16.93 11.23 12.47
N VAL A 441 -16.53 10.79 13.66
CA VAL A 441 -16.98 11.36 14.94
C VAL A 441 -16.17 12.61 15.30
N GLU A 442 -16.74 13.81 15.14
CA GLU A 442 -16.04 15.09 15.40
C GLU A 442 -15.79 15.39 16.90
N ASN A 443 -16.50 14.75 17.83
CA ASN A 443 -16.35 14.99 19.28
C ASN A 443 -16.37 13.67 20.06
N MET A 444 -15.22 13.28 20.62
CA MET A 444 -15.07 12.08 21.46
C MET A 444 -15.80 12.20 22.81
N GLU A 445 -15.95 13.42 23.36
CA GLU A 445 -16.59 13.68 24.66
C GLU A 445 -18.13 13.56 24.65
N LYS A 446 -18.76 13.55 23.47
CA LYS A 446 -20.23 13.40 23.33
C LYS A 446 -20.68 11.98 23.04
N VAL A 447 -19.73 11.05 22.86
CA VAL A 447 -20.03 9.63 22.77
C VAL A 447 -19.98 9.10 24.20
N PRO A 448 -21.07 8.50 24.74
CA PRO A 448 -21.03 7.96 26.09
C PRO A 448 -19.89 6.94 26.16
N CYS A 449 -18.98 7.17 27.11
CA CYS A 449 -17.92 6.23 27.44
C CYS A 449 -18.54 4.85 27.68
N ILE A 450 -17.97 3.84 27.02
CA ILE A 450 -18.18 2.43 27.35
C ILE A 450 -17.35 2.11 28.58
#